data_AF-A0A124GQM7-F1
#
_entry.id   AF-A0A124GQM7-F1
#
_cell.length_a   1.000
_cell.length_b   1.000
_cell.length_c   1.000
_cell.angle_alpha   90.00
_cell.angle_beta   90.00
_cell.angle_gamma   90.00
#
_symmetry.space_group_name_H-M   'P 1'
#
loop_
_entity.id
_entity.type
_entity.pdbx_description
1 polymer ?
#
loop_
_entity_poly.entity_id
_entity_poly.type
_entity_poly.pdbx_seq_one_letter_code
_entity_poly.pdbx_strand_id
1 'polypeptide(L)'
;MARHTDEVVKRMIHELPKNMRRDRWSRTNKDLCDAHQGLNAYLMDDVFTLIQREVGHHLRKFNAYPDLLKPLDVLILQKLQAIQGMWEKPDPKDAVISEAWHYEPSGCQGCMVARVASDKHALRNLRIALLSRTQTRLNHVPRRLMKFVDTCIDLFPDDVDELYGTSSQFAFILKDTRKACSKAWLKDPAHADSRPPQRRHTDHDKIGTTDKGDKNEKSGKSARSQKPASEYNPRKKYPQPPPPITLSHPAERAQDISSDIEPLPEGFEIIVPRKARPALRPEPGSHH
;
A
#
# COMPACT_ATOMS: atom_id res chain seq x y z
N MET A 1 -8.12 -2.07 -29.72
CA MET A 1 -8.67 -1.92 -28.36
C MET A 1 -7.90 -0.87 -27.52
N ALA A 2 -6.56 -0.86 -27.50
CA ALA A 2 -5.76 0.10 -26.71
C ALA A 2 -6.07 1.60 -26.95
N ARG A 3 -6.30 2.03 -28.20
CA ARG A 3 -6.63 3.44 -28.49
C ARG A 3 -7.94 3.90 -27.86
N HIS A 4 -8.92 3.01 -27.72
CA HIS A 4 -10.21 3.36 -27.13
C HIS A 4 -10.09 3.55 -25.61
N THR A 5 -9.29 2.70 -24.94
CA THR A 5 -9.03 2.84 -23.50
C THR A 5 -8.28 4.12 -23.19
N ASP A 6 -7.32 4.52 -24.03
CA ASP A 6 -6.56 5.76 -23.84
C ASP A 6 -7.46 7.01 -23.90
N GLU A 7 -8.39 7.05 -24.85
CA GLU A 7 -9.33 8.18 -24.98
C GLU A 7 -10.33 8.24 -23.82
N VAL A 8 -10.75 7.09 -23.28
CA VAL A 8 -11.57 7.04 -22.06
C VAL A 8 -10.78 7.59 -20.87
N VAL A 9 -9.53 7.17 -20.69
CA VAL A 9 -8.65 7.65 -19.60
C VAL A 9 -8.45 9.17 -19.69
N LYS A 10 -8.16 9.70 -20.89
CA LYS A 10 -8.01 11.15 -21.09
C LYS A 10 -9.29 11.90 -20.71
N ARG A 11 -10.47 11.39 -21.09
CA ARG A 11 -11.76 12.00 -20.71
C ARG A 11 -11.96 12.03 -19.21
N MET A 12 -11.71 10.91 -18.53
CA MET A 12 -11.79 10.85 -17.06
C MET A 12 -10.83 11.82 -16.40
N ILE A 13 -9.59 11.95 -16.92
CA ILE A 13 -8.61 12.92 -16.42
C ILE A 13 -9.14 14.36 -16.58
N HIS A 14 -9.85 14.67 -17.67
CA HIS A 14 -10.42 16.00 -17.87
C HIS A 14 -11.50 16.37 -16.85
N GLU A 15 -12.21 15.38 -16.30
CA GLU A 15 -13.25 15.56 -15.27
C GLU A 15 -12.66 15.78 -13.87
N LEU A 16 -11.36 15.50 -13.67
CA LEU A 16 -10.70 15.69 -12.38
C LEU A 16 -10.65 17.16 -11.94
N PRO A 17 -10.62 17.42 -10.61
CA PRO A 17 -10.33 18.72 -10.06
C PRO A 17 -9.05 19.35 -10.65
N LYS A 18 -9.03 20.68 -10.82
CA LYS A 18 -7.91 21.40 -11.46
C LYS A 18 -6.55 21.09 -10.84
N ASN A 19 -6.48 20.89 -9.53
CA ASN A 19 -5.23 20.59 -8.80
C ASN A 19 -4.69 19.18 -9.05
N MET A 20 -5.52 18.25 -9.55
CA MET A 20 -5.11 16.90 -9.93
C MET A 20 -4.73 16.78 -11.41
N ARG A 21 -5.11 17.78 -12.21
CA ARG A 21 -4.77 17.88 -13.62
C ARG A 21 -3.44 18.61 -13.82
N ARG A 22 -2.84 18.38 -14.98
CA ARG A 22 -1.64 19.08 -15.44
C ARG A 22 -1.89 20.59 -15.48
N ASP A 23 -0.95 21.34 -14.92
CA ASP A 23 -0.93 22.79 -15.08
C ASP A 23 -0.67 23.14 -16.56
N ARG A 24 -1.47 24.07 -17.11
CA ARG A 24 -1.37 24.54 -18.50
C ARG A 24 0.03 25.10 -18.81
N TRP A 25 0.76 25.55 -17.79
CA TRP A 25 2.12 26.09 -17.95
C TRP A 25 3.24 25.06 -17.74
N SER A 26 2.92 23.83 -17.30
CA SER A 26 3.91 22.76 -17.23
C SER A 26 4.23 22.27 -18.64
N ARG A 27 5.48 22.46 -19.08
CA ARG A 27 5.90 22.16 -20.46
C ARG A 27 6.18 20.68 -20.71
N THR A 28 6.43 19.86 -19.68
CA THR A 28 6.74 18.43 -19.86
C THR A 28 6.33 17.58 -18.66
N ASN A 29 5.66 16.45 -18.91
CA ASN A 29 5.47 15.35 -17.96
C ASN A 29 6.27 14.15 -18.45
N LYS A 30 7.60 14.15 -18.24
CA LYS A 30 8.48 13.09 -18.75
C LYS A 30 8.20 11.73 -18.12
N ASP A 31 7.60 11.72 -16.93
CA ASP A 31 7.33 10.53 -16.14
C ASP A 31 5.90 9.99 -16.32
N LEU A 32 5.15 10.50 -17.31
CA LEU A 32 3.80 10.05 -17.64
C LEU A 32 3.69 9.71 -19.14
N CYS A 33 2.98 8.63 -19.46
CA CYS A 33 2.67 8.25 -20.83
C CYS A 33 1.56 9.13 -21.45
N ASP A 34 1.33 9.01 -22.75
CA ASP A 34 0.35 9.80 -23.51
C ASP A 34 -1.08 9.72 -22.96
N ALA A 35 -1.47 8.58 -22.41
CA ALA A 35 -2.78 8.39 -21.77
C ALA A 35 -2.88 9.17 -20.45
N HIS A 36 -1.78 9.30 -19.71
CA HIS A 36 -1.74 9.92 -18.38
C HIS A 36 -1.17 11.34 -18.38
N GLN A 37 -0.73 11.88 -19.53
CA GLN A 37 -0.08 13.20 -19.61
C GLN A 37 -0.92 14.37 -19.08
N GLY A 38 -2.24 14.20 -18.99
CA GLY A 38 -3.17 15.19 -18.44
C GLY A 38 -3.20 15.24 -16.91
N LEU A 39 -2.54 14.31 -16.21
CA LEU A 39 -2.41 14.31 -14.76
C LEU A 39 -1.31 15.29 -14.29
N ASN A 40 -1.43 15.72 -13.05
CA ASN A 40 -0.38 16.45 -12.36
C ASN A 40 0.78 15.50 -12.03
N ALA A 41 1.90 15.59 -12.78
CA ALA A 41 3.04 14.69 -12.55
C ALA A 41 3.68 14.86 -11.19
N TYR A 42 3.75 16.07 -10.62
CA TYR A 42 4.28 16.26 -9.26
C TYR A 42 3.45 15.51 -8.22
N LEU A 43 2.12 15.46 -8.41
CA LEU A 43 1.25 14.69 -7.53
C LEU A 43 1.47 13.19 -7.70
N MET A 44 1.61 12.72 -8.94
CA MET A 44 1.89 11.29 -9.22
C MET A 44 3.25 10.87 -8.66
N ASP A 45 4.28 11.71 -8.83
CA ASP A 45 5.61 11.50 -8.27
C ASP A 45 5.59 11.46 -6.74
N ASP A 46 4.88 12.39 -6.10
CA ASP A 46 4.71 12.42 -4.65
C ASP A 46 4.07 11.14 -4.12
N VAL A 47 2.97 10.68 -4.74
CA VAL A 47 2.26 9.45 -4.33
C VAL A 47 3.13 8.23 -4.59
N PHE A 48 3.75 8.15 -5.77
CA PHE A 48 4.59 7.04 -6.16
C PHE A 48 5.82 6.92 -5.25
N THR A 49 6.51 8.03 -4.97
CA THR A 49 7.64 8.07 -4.03
C THR A 49 7.24 7.59 -2.64
N LEU A 50 6.03 7.93 -2.18
CA LEU A 50 5.53 7.43 -0.89
C LEU A 50 5.32 5.91 -0.92
N ILE A 51 4.77 5.36 -2.02
CA ILE A 51 4.62 3.91 -2.21
C ILE A 51 5.99 3.24 -2.17
N GLN A 52 6.96 3.72 -2.96
CA GLN A 52 8.32 3.17 -3.01
C GLN A 52 8.98 3.14 -1.63
N ARG A 53 8.84 4.23 -0.85
CA ARG A 53 9.37 4.29 0.51
C ARG A 53 8.71 3.27 1.43
N GLU A 54 7.41 3.04 1.29
CA GLU A 54 6.67 2.07 2.11
C GLU A 54 7.08 0.64 1.81
N VAL A 55 7.18 0.27 0.54
CA VAL A 55 7.49 -1.10 0.12
C VAL A 55 8.99 -1.42 0.11
N GLY A 56 9.87 -0.42 0.11
CA GLY A 56 11.32 -0.59 0.14
C GLY A 56 11.91 -0.19 1.49
N HIS A 57 12.25 1.09 1.63
CA HIS A 57 13.00 1.62 2.78
C HIS A 57 12.39 1.26 4.15
N HIS A 58 11.06 1.26 4.27
CA HIS A 58 10.38 0.95 5.53
C HIS A 58 10.30 -0.55 5.86
N LEU A 59 10.70 -1.41 4.92
CA LEU A 59 10.80 -2.86 5.12
C LEU A 59 12.21 -3.34 5.46
N ARG A 60 13.25 -2.51 5.28
CA ARG A 60 14.67 -2.89 5.48
C ARG A 60 14.98 -3.63 6.78
N LYS A 61 14.30 -3.27 7.87
CA LYS A 61 14.52 -3.90 9.18
C LYS A 61 14.00 -5.32 9.25
N PHE A 62 12.94 -5.65 8.51
CA PHE A 62 12.45 -7.02 8.42
C PHE A 62 13.43 -7.86 7.59
N ASN A 63 13.91 -7.32 6.48
CA ASN A 63 14.87 -8.00 5.60
C ASN A 63 16.19 -8.33 6.32
N ALA A 64 16.62 -7.50 7.27
CA ALA A 64 17.82 -7.76 8.07
C ALA A 64 17.64 -8.82 9.17
N TYR A 65 16.40 -9.13 9.57
CA TYR A 65 16.10 -10.09 10.64
C TYR A 65 14.97 -11.05 10.23
N PRO A 66 15.18 -11.88 9.19
CA PRO A 66 14.16 -12.80 8.69
C PRO A 66 13.72 -13.82 9.74
N ASP A 67 14.62 -14.24 10.63
CA ASP A 67 14.35 -15.23 11.69
C ASP A 67 13.32 -14.75 12.73
N LEU A 68 13.05 -13.45 12.79
CA LEU A 68 12.05 -12.86 13.68
C LEU A 68 10.65 -12.78 13.05
N LEU A 69 10.53 -13.10 11.76
CA LEU A 69 9.28 -13.00 11.02
C LEU A 69 8.40 -14.20 11.28
N LYS A 70 7.12 -13.96 11.58
CA LYS A 70 6.11 -15.01 11.61
C LYS A 70 5.68 -15.35 10.18
N PRO A 71 5.11 -16.54 9.92
CA PRO A 71 4.67 -16.92 8.58
C PRO A 71 3.76 -15.88 7.91
N LEU A 72 2.82 -15.30 8.66
CA LEU A 72 1.95 -14.24 8.14
C LEU A 72 2.71 -12.94 7.80
N ASP A 73 3.71 -12.57 8.61
CA ASP A 73 4.53 -11.39 8.34
C ASP A 73 5.31 -11.57 7.03
N VAL A 74 5.88 -12.77 6.81
CA VAL A 74 6.60 -13.11 5.57
C VAL A 74 5.68 -12.93 4.36
N LEU A 75 4.46 -13.47 4.41
CA LEU A 75 3.50 -13.32 3.31
C LEU A 75 3.16 -11.86 3.03
N ILE A 76 2.87 -11.07 4.06
CA ILE A 76 2.55 -9.64 3.90
C ILE A 76 3.74 -8.89 3.29
N LEU A 77 4.96 -9.16 3.77
CA LEU A 77 6.18 -8.51 3.29
C LEU A 77 6.51 -8.89 1.85
N GLN A 78 6.36 -10.17 1.47
CA GLN A 78 6.54 -10.63 0.10
C GLN A 78 5.56 -9.94 -0.85
N LYS A 79 4.27 -9.86 -0.49
CA LYS A 79 3.27 -9.17 -1.31
C LYS A 79 3.54 -7.66 -1.43
N LEU A 80 4.10 -7.02 -0.40
CA LEU A 80 4.55 -5.62 -0.48
C LEU A 80 5.77 -5.46 -1.37
N GLN A 81 6.76 -6.34 -1.24
CA GLN A 81 7.98 -6.31 -2.04
C GLN A 81 7.72 -6.60 -3.51
N ALA A 82 6.75 -7.46 -3.82
CA ALA A 82 6.33 -7.75 -5.19
C ALA A 82 5.93 -6.50 -5.99
N ILE A 83 5.42 -5.45 -5.32
CA ILE A 83 5.06 -4.17 -5.94
C ILE A 83 6.28 -3.50 -6.59
N GLN A 84 7.49 -3.75 -6.08
CA GLN A 84 8.73 -3.17 -6.61
C GLN A 84 9.03 -3.61 -8.05
N GLY A 85 8.51 -4.78 -8.47
CA GLY A 85 8.63 -5.28 -9.84
C GLY A 85 8.09 -4.33 -10.91
N MET A 86 7.23 -3.36 -10.55
CA MET A 86 6.79 -2.33 -11.48
C MET A 86 7.91 -1.41 -11.98
N TRP A 87 8.95 -1.15 -11.19
CA TRP A 87 10.04 -0.22 -11.52
C TRP A 87 11.44 -0.83 -11.42
N GLU A 88 11.58 -2.01 -10.83
CA GLU A 88 12.82 -2.78 -10.89
C GLU A 88 12.86 -3.57 -12.19
N LYS A 89 13.88 -3.31 -13.02
CA LYS A 89 14.04 -4.06 -14.25
C LYS A 89 14.30 -5.53 -13.89
N PRO A 90 13.54 -6.48 -14.46
CA PRO A 90 13.80 -7.89 -14.20
C PRO A 90 15.21 -8.24 -14.73
N ASP A 91 16.10 -8.63 -13.82
CA ASP A 91 17.39 -9.21 -14.19
C ASP A 91 17.17 -10.70 -14.54
N PRO A 92 17.58 -11.16 -15.72
CA PRO A 92 17.51 -12.59 -16.08
C PRO A 92 18.23 -13.52 -15.09
N LYS A 93 19.16 -12.99 -14.28
CA LYS A 93 19.97 -13.74 -13.32
C LYS A 93 19.40 -13.76 -11.91
N ASP A 94 18.47 -12.86 -11.60
CA ASP A 94 17.87 -12.83 -10.27
C ASP A 94 16.89 -13.99 -10.13
N ALA A 95 16.89 -14.61 -8.95
CA ALA A 95 15.85 -15.55 -8.59
C ALA A 95 14.50 -14.82 -8.73
N VAL A 96 13.73 -15.23 -9.73
CA VAL A 96 12.42 -14.64 -10.03
C VAL A 96 11.62 -14.63 -8.74
N ILE A 97 11.33 -13.44 -8.21
CA ILE A 97 10.31 -13.31 -7.17
C ILE A 97 9.03 -13.79 -7.87
N SER A 98 8.59 -15.02 -7.56
CA SER A 98 7.52 -15.75 -8.28
C SER A 98 6.19 -15.01 -8.40
N GLU A 99 6.05 -13.86 -7.76
CA GLU A 99 4.84 -13.05 -7.71
C GLU A 99 5.11 -11.55 -7.93
N ALA A 100 6.29 -11.17 -8.43
CA ALA A 100 6.58 -9.78 -8.73
C ALA A 100 5.59 -9.21 -9.75
N TRP A 101 5.21 -7.94 -9.52
CA TRP A 101 4.34 -7.22 -10.43
C TRP A 101 5.07 -6.98 -11.74
N HIS A 102 4.32 -7.01 -12.85
CA HIS A 102 4.90 -6.77 -14.17
C HIS A 102 5.57 -5.39 -14.25
N TYR A 103 6.79 -5.37 -14.75
CA TYR A 103 7.53 -4.15 -15.05
C TYR A 103 6.71 -3.21 -15.94
N GLU A 104 6.70 -1.91 -15.65
CA GLU A 104 6.06 -0.87 -16.46
C GLU A 104 7.07 -0.28 -17.46
N PRO A 105 7.08 -0.72 -18.73
CA PRO A 105 8.13 -0.33 -19.67
C PRO A 105 8.09 1.15 -20.02
N SER A 106 6.93 1.81 -19.90
CA SER A 106 6.82 3.24 -20.14
C SER A 106 7.43 4.10 -19.02
N GLY A 107 7.74 3.50 -17.86
CA GLY A 107 8.16 4.24 -16.66
C GLY A 107 7.06 5.15 -16.11
N CYS A 108 5.83 5.06 -16.61
CA CYS A 108 4.75 5.97 -16.27
C CYS A 108 4.32 5.81 -14.80
N GLN A 109 4.56 6.83 -13.99
CA GLN A 109 4.16 6.84 -12.58
C GLN A 109 2.64 6.78 -12.42
N GLY A 110 1.88 7.41 -13.33
CA GLY A 110 0.43 7.34 -13.37
C GLY A 110 -0.09 5.90 -13.55
N CYS A 111 0.52 5.12 -14.45
CA CYS A 111 0.18 3.71 -14.64
C CYS A 111 0.45 2.91 -13.36
N MET A 112 1.63 3.08 -12.76
CA MET A 112 2.00 2.33 -11.55
C MET A 112 1.09 2.66 -10.37
N VAL A 113 0.78 3.95 -10.15
CA VAL A 113 -0.16 4.40 -9.11
C VAL A 113 -1.56 3.86 -9.37
N ALA A 114 -2.04 3.89 -10.62
CA ALA A 114 -3.34 3.36 -10.99
C ALA A 114 -3.45 1.85 -10.71
N ARG A 115 -2.42 1.06 -11.05
CA ARG A 115 -2.41 -0.38 -10.75
C ARG A 115 -2.50 -0.66 -9.26
N VAL A 116 -1.77 0.09 -8.42
CA VAL A 116 -1.89 -0.05 -6.96
C VAL A 116 -3.29 0.35 -6.48
N ALA A 117 -3.84 1.45 -6.99
CA ALA A 117 -5.17 1.94 -6.62
C ALA A 117 -6.30 0.97 -7.01
N SER A 118 -6.11 0.16 -8.04
CA SER A 118 -7.09 -0.80 -8.54
C SER A 118 -6.97 -2.21 -7.92
N ASP A 119 -5.95 -2.48 -7.10
CA ASP A 119 -5.74 -3.79 -6.48
C ASP A 119 -6.07 -3.76 -4.98
N LYS A 120 -7.18 -4.39 -4.60
CA LYS A 120 -7.65 -4.43 -3.20
C LYS A 120 -6.65 -5.11 -2.25
N HIS A 121 -5.89 -6.10 -2.71
CA HIS A 121 -4.92 -6.81 -1.88
C HIS A 121 -3.66 -5.98 -1.65
N ALA A 122 -3.19 -5.25 -2.66
CA ALA A 122 -2.11 -4.28 -2.53
C ALA A 122 -2.47 -3.17 -1.53
N LEU A 123 -3.68 -2.61 -1.65
CA LEU A 123 -4.19 -1.60 -0.72
C LEU A 123 -4.29 -2.11 0.71
N ARG A 124 -4.83 -3.33 0.92
CA ARG A 124 -4.88 -3.99 2.23
C ARG A 124 -3.47 -4.10 2.84
N ASN A 125 -2.51 -4.61 2.09
CA ASN A 125 -1.14 -4.81 2.57
C ASN A 125 -0.41 -3.49 2.85
N LEU A 126 -0.59 -2.47 2.00
CA LEU A 126 -0.06 -1.12 2.25
C LEU A 126 -0.64 -0.52 3.53
N ARG A 127 -1.95 -0.70 3.74
CA ARG A 127 -2.62 -0.24 4.96
C ARG A 127 -2.07 -0.93 6.21
N ILE A 128 -1.86 -2.25 6.16
CA ILE A 128 -1.21 -3.03 7.24
C ILE A 128 0.16 -2.43 7.58
N ALA A 129 1.01 -2.21 6.57
CA ALA A 129 2.35 -1.66 6.74
C ALA A 129 2.32 -0.27 7.40
N LEU A 130 1.44 0.61 6.92
CA LEU A 130 1.28 1.98 7.43
C LEU A 130 0.77 2.00 8.88
N LEU A 131 -0.24 1.19 9.20
CA LEU A 131 -0.78 1.09 10.56
C LEU A 131 0.24 0.52 11.54
N SER A 132 1.02 -0.50 11.13
CA SER A 132 2.05 -1.11 11.99
C SER A 132 3.10 -0.09 12.48
N ARG A 133 3.28 1.01 11.72
CA ARG A 133 4.24 2.09 12.00
C ARG A 133 3.63 3.29 12.71
N THR A 134 2.32 3.31 12.90
CA THR A 134 1.66 4.45 13.55
C THR A 134 1.95 4.40 15.05
N GLN A 135 2.55 5.48 15.55
CA GLN A 135 2.79 5.64 16.98
C GLN A 135 1.48 5.97 17.69
N THR A 136 1.25 5.38 18.85
CA THR A 136 0.10 5.64 19.73
C THR A 136 0.28 6.93 20.54
N ARG A 137 0.76 8.01 19.91
CA ARG A 137 0.87 9.32 20.56
C ARG A 137 -0.30 10.19 20.14
N LEU A 138 -0.85 10.96 21.09
CA LEU A 138 -2.09 11.75 20.97
C LEU A 138 -2.11 12.76 19.80
N ASN A 139 -0.96 13.14 19.24
CA ASN A 139 -0.83 14.19 18.21
C ASN A 139 -0.24 13.70 16.87
N HIS A 140 -0.36 12.40 16.55
CA HIS A 140 0.24 11.89 15.31
C HIS A 140 -0.62 12.25 14.08
N VAL A 141 -0.10 13.12 13.21
CA VAL A 141 -0.72 13.44 11.92
C VAL A 141 -0.76 12.18 11.04
N PRO A 142 -1.91 11.81 10.45
CA PRO A 142 -1.99 10.66 9.54
C PRO A 142 -0.96 10.80 8.42
N ARG A 143 -0.30 9.68 8.07
CA ARG A 143 0.69 9.68 6.99
C ARG A 143 -0.02 10.05 5.69
N ARG A 144 0.61 10.88 4.84
CA ARG A 144 0.04 11.31 3.55
C ARG A 144 -0.46 10.13 2.72
N LEU A 145 0.33 9.04 2.65
CA LEU A 145 -0.03 7.82 1.94
C LEU A 145 -1.26 7.11 2.51
N MET A 146 -1.50 7.20 3.83
CA MET A 146 -2.68 6.56 4.45
C MET A 146 -3.98 7.13 3.86
N LYS A 147 -4.03 8.46 3.64
CA LYS A 147 -5.21 9.09 3.04
C LYS A 147 -5.48 8.55 1.64
N PHE A 148 -4.43 8.41 0.83
CA PHE A 148 -4.55 7.82 -0.50
C PHE A 148 -5.06 6.38 -0.43
N VAL A 149 -4.45 5.54 0.41
CA VAL A 149 -4.84 4.13 0.56
C VAL A 149 -6.28 3.98 1.03
N ASP A 150 -6.68 4.68 2.09
CA ASP A 150 -8.05 4.63 2.61
C ASP A 150 -9.07 5.10 1.55
N THR A 151 -8.78 6.20 0.83
CA THR A 151 -9.67 6.68 -0.24
C THR A 151 -9.78 5.67 -1.40
N CYS A 152 -8.71 4.95 -1.74
CA CYS A 152 -8.81 3.89 -2.75
C CYS A 152 -9.59 2.67 -2.24
N ILE A 153 -9.45 2.30 -0.96
CA ILE A 153 -10.24 1.21 -0.35
C ILE A 153 -11.73 1.54 -0.37
N ASP A 154 -12.10 2.80 -0.11
CA ASP A 154 -13.49 3.26 -0.14
C ASP A 154 -14.14 3.11 -1.54
N LEU A 155 -13.36 2.84 -2.61
CA LEU A 155 -13.87 2.53 -3.96
C LEU A 155 -14.27 1.06 -4.15
N PHE A 156 -14.07 0.20 -3.14
CA PHE A 156 -14.45 -1.22 -3.15
C PHE A 156 -15.59 -1.47 -2.15
N PRO A 157 -16.84 -1.06 -2.45
CA PRO A 157 -17.93 -1.06 -1.47
C PRO A 157 -18.26 -2.46 -0.93
N ASP A 158 -18.11 -3.50 -1.74
CA ASP A 158 -18.41 -4.88 -1.34
C ASP A 158 -17.35 -5.48 -0.40
N ASP A 159 -16.12 -4.93 -0.43
CA ASP A 159 -14.97 -5.44 0.33
C ASP A 159 -14.53 -4.49 1.46
N VAL A 160 -15.12 -3.29 1.57
CA VAL A 160 -14.60 -2.18 2.39
C VAL A 160 -14.41 -2.58 3.86
N ASP A 161 -15.41 -3.22 4.47
CA ASP A 161 -15.37 -3.63 5.87
C ASP A 161 -14.34 -4.74 6.11
N GLU A 162 -14.25 -5.70 5.19
CA GLU A 162 -13.23 -6.75 5.24
C GLU A 162 -11.82 -6.14 5.13
N LEU A 163 -11.61 -5.26 4.16
CA LEU A 163 -10.33 -4.60 3.92
C LEU A 163 -9.90 -3.79 5.15
N TYR A 164 -10.78 -3.00 5.74
CA TYR A 164 -10.47 -2.24 6.97
C TYR A 164 -10.26 -3.15 8.18
N GLY A 165 -11.11 -4.16 8.38
CA GLY A 165 -11.05 -5.08 9.51
C GLY A 165 -9.77 -5.91 9.51
N THR A 166 -9.51 -6.63 8.42
CA THR A 166 -8.33 -7.49 8.25
C THR A 166 -7.04 -6.68 8.32
N SER A 167 -6.97 -5.51 7.67
CA SER A 167 -5.76 -4.70 7.72
C SER A 167 -5.47 -4.14 9.10
N SER A 168 -6.50 -3.86 9.91
CA SER A 168 -6.32 -3.42 11.30
C SER A 168 -5.83 -4.54 12.21
N GLN A 169 -6.36 -5.75 12.06
CA GLN A 169 -5.92 -6.94 12.80
C GLN A 169 -4.47 -7.30 12.47
N PHE A 170 -4.14 -7.43 11.19
CA PHE A 170 -2.80 -7.83 10.77
C PHE A 170 -1.75 -6.74 11.06
N ALA A 171 -2.15 -5.46 11.08
CA ALA A 171 -1.26 -4.39 11.50
C ALA A 171 -0.81 -4.51 12.95
N PHE A 172 -1.65 -5.04 13.85
CA PHE A 172 -1.27 -5.28 15.24
C PHE A 172 -0.18 -6.35 15.33
N ILE A 173 -0.35 -7.45 14.60
CA ILE A 173 0.63 -8.54 14.53
C ILE A 173 1.96 -8.03 13.97
N LEU A 174 1.92 -7.40 12.79
CA LEU A 174 3.12 -6.89 12.12
C LEU A 174 3.84 -5.82 12.95
N LYS A 175 3.10 -5.05 13.77
CA LYS A 175 3.68 -4.05 14.67
C LYS A 175 4.58 -4.68 15.73
N ASP A 176 4.22 -5.83 16.27
CA ASP A 176 5.03 -6.49 17.28
C ASP A 176 6.31 -7.08 16.67
N THR A 177 6.21 -7.68 15.49
CA THR A 177 7.38 -8.11 14.70
C THR A 177 8.28 -6.92 14.39
N ARG A 178 7.71 -5.77 13.96
CA ARG A 178 8.47 -4.54 13.71
C ARG A 178 9.23 -4.06 14.95
N LYS A 179 8.63 -4.15 16.13
CA LYS A 179 9.31 -3.79 17.40
C LYS A 179 10.46 -4.75 17.67
N ALA A 180 10.28 -6.06 17.46
CA ALA A 180 11.33 -7.06 17.63
C ALA A 180 12.51 -6.78 16.70
N CYS A 181 12.27 -6.64 15.39
CA CYS A 181 13.29 -6.28 14.41
C CYS A 181 13.95 -4.93 14.74
N SER A 182 13.19 -3.94 15.22
CA SER A 182 13.77 -2.65 15.62
C SER A 182 14.66 -2.75 16.86
N LYS A 183 14.35 -3.62 17.82
CA LYS A 183 15.21 -3.88 18.98
C LYS A 183 16.48 -4.61 18.56
N ALA A 184 16.38 -5.60 17.68
CA ALA A 184 17.54 -6.30 17.11
C ALA A 184 18.46 -5.30 16.37
N TRP A 185 17.89 -4.48 15.48
CA TRP A 185 18.61 -3.43 14.74
C TRP A 185 19.42 -2.49 15.65
N LEU A 186 18.87 -2.11 16.81
CA LEU A 186 19.55 -1.19 17.74
C LEU A 186 20.71 -1.85 18.50
N LYS A 187 20.67 -3.18 18.65
CA LYS A 187 21.69 -3.98 19.35
C LYS A 187 22.78 -4.47 18.40
N ASP A 188 22.53 -4.45 17.10
CA ASP A 188 23.46 -4.92 16.09
C ASP A 188 24.67 -3.98 15.95
N PRO A 189 25.90 -4.47 16.23
CA PRO A 189 27.12 -3.69 16.05
C PRO A 189 27.29 -3.18 14.61
N ALA A 190 26.84 -3.93 13.60
CA ALA A 190 26.94 -3.53 12.19
C ALA A 190 26.10 -2.28 11.85
N HIS A 191 25.20 -1.88 12.75
CA HIS A 191 24.34 -0.71 12.60
C HIS A 191 24.50 0.32 13.72
N ALA A 192 25.50 0.15 14.60
CA ALA A 192 25.76 1.02 15.74
C ALA A 192 26.22 2.44 15.32
N ASP A 193 26.91 2.57 14.18
CA ASP A 193 27.46 3.84 13.68
C ASP A 193 26.42 4.75 13.01
N SER A 194 25.23 4.23 12.70
CA SER A 194 24.12 5.02 12.15
C SER A 194 23.37 5.83 13.21
N ARG A 195 23.85 5.86 14.45
CA ARG A 195 23.23 6.62 15.55
C ARG A 195 23.42 8.12 15.30
N PRO A 196 22.35 8.92 15.13
CA PRO A 196 22.47 10.34 15.42
C PRO A 196 22.92 10.44 16.88
N PRO A 197 23.88 11.32 17.23
CA PRO A 197 24.30 11.48 18.61
C PRO A 197 23.05 11.79 19.42
N GLN A 198 22.66 10.87 20.30
CA GLN A 198 21.66 11.16 21.30
C GLN A 198 22.23 12.35 22.06
N ARG A 199 21.60 13.51 21.91
CA ARG A 199 21.80 14.62 22.84
C ARG A 199 21.42 14.05 24.19
N ARG A 200 22.44 13.60 24.93
CA ARG A 200 22.35 13.42 26.36
C ARG A 200 21.86 14.78 26.84
N HIS A 201 20.62 14.85 27.29
CA HIS A 201 20.21 15.95 28.15
C HIS A 201 21.09 15.78 29.38
N THR A 202 22.23 16.44 29.36
CA THR A 202 23.08 16.59 30.52
C THR A 202 22.27 17.48 31.45
N ASP A 203 21.67 16.88 32.49
CA ASP A 203 21.12 17.61 33.62
C ASP A 203 22.30 18.26 34.36
N HIS A 204 22.79 19.36 33.81
CA HIS A 204 23.52 20.36 34.57
C HIS A 204 22.48 21.37 35.04
N ASP A 205 22.04 21.20 36.29
CA ASP A 205 21.93 22.30 37.24
C ASP A 205 21.39 21.76 38.56
N LYS A 206 22.29 21.67 39.54
CA LYS A 206 22.03 22.05 40.94
C LYS A 206 23.31 21.88 41.76
N ILE A 207 24.17 22.89 41.69
CA ILE A 207 25.10 23.24 42.76
C ILE A 207 24.79 24.69 43.16
N GLY A 208 24.42 24.89 44.44
CA GLY A 208 24.77 26.08 45.21
C GLY A 208 23.85 27.31 45.20
N THR A 209 23.07 27.44 46.28
CA THR A 209 22.94 28.66 47.15
C THR A 209 22.53 30.02 46.54
N THR A 210 21.36 30.56 46.92
CA THR A 210 21.18 31.57 48.01
C THR A 210 19.78 32.22 48.00
N ASP A 211 19.20 32.30 49.20
CA ASP A 211 18.37 33.35 49.82
C ASP A 211 17.60 34.42 49.00
N LYS A 212 16.32 34.59 49.39
CA LYS A 212 15.44 35.79 49.35
C LYS A 212 15.01 36.44 48.03
N GLY A 213 13.68 36.63 47.93
CA GLY A 213 13.12 37.93 47.51
C GLY A 213 12.21 37.93 46.27
N ASP A 214 10.91 37.86 46.51
CA ASP A 214 9.86 38.75 45.97
C ASP A 214 9.82 39.19 44.49
N LYS A 215 8.62 38.96 43.92
CA LYS A 215 7.86 39.79 42.95
C LYS A 215 7.99 39.54 41.44
N ASN A 216 6.77 39.45 40.88
CA ASN A 216 6.28 40.01 39.62
C ASN A 216 6.31 39.12 38.36
N GLU A 217 5.25 38.32 38.23
CA GLU A 217 4.76 37.81 36.96
C GLU A 217 4.24 38.95 36.07
N LYS A 218 4.93 39.28 34.97
CA LYS A 218 4.29 39.84 33.78
C LYS A 218 4.95 39.39 32.48
N SER A 219 4.08 38.84 31.63
CA SER A 219 4.05 38.96 30.17
C SER A 219 4.93 38.01 29.35
N GLY A 220 4.27 37.43 28.34
CA GLY A 220 4.91 36.59 27.32
C GLY A 220 3.96 35.58 26.67
N LYS A 221 2.67 35.90 26.49
CA LYS A 221 1.75 35.05 25.69
C LYS A 221 2.15 35.16 24.20
N SER A 222 3.05 34.29 23.77
CA SER A 222 3.29 34.01 22.35
C SER A 222 2.03 33.35 21.77
N ALA A 223 1.26 34.13 21.01
CA ALA A 223 0.14 33.67 20.21
C ALA A 223 0.62 32.72 19.09
N ARG A 224 0.81 31.44 19.40
CA ARG A 224 0.93 30.40 18.38
C ARG A 224 -0.47 29.91 18.04
N SER A 225 -0.98 30.44 16.93
CA SER A 225 -2.19 30.00 16.23
C SER A 225 -2.42 28.49 16.39
N GLN A 226 -3.42 28.14 17.21
CA GLN A 226 -3.99 26.81 17.23
C GLN A 226 -4.79 26.64 15.95
N LYS A 227 -4.17 26.07 14.90
CA LYS A 227 -4.95 25.45 13.83
C LYS A 227 -5.70 24.27 14.43
N PRO A 228 -7.01 24.13 14.22
CA PRO A 228 -7.75 22.99 14.75
C PRO A 228 -7.12 21.71 14.20
N ALA A 229 -6.82 20.78 15.12
CA ALA A 229 -6.36 19.45 14.79
C ALA A 229 -7.34 18.84 13.78
N SER A 230 -6.82 18.34 12.66
CA SER A 230 -7.64 17.63 11.69
C SER A 230 -8.41 16.53 12.41
N GLU A 231 -9.74 16.58 12.32
CA GLU A 231 -10.72 15.70 12.97
C GLU A 231 -10.62 14.21 12.58
N TYR A 232 -9.60 13.84 11.80
CA TYR A 232 -9.36 12.47 11.42
C TYR A 232 -8.72 11.71 12.60
N ASN A 233 -9.57 11.02 13.36
CA ASN A 233 -9.17 9.94 14.26
C ASN A 233 -9.74 8.62 13.73
N PRO A 234 -8.92 7.74 13.12
CA PRO A 234 -9.42 6.52 12.51
C PRO A 234 -10.08 5.56 13.51
N ARG A 235 -9.77 5.66 14.82
CA ARG A 235 -10.46 4.90 15.88
C ARG A 235 -11.84 5.46 16.24
N LYS A 236 -12.13 6.73 15.93
CA LYS A 236 -13.48 7.29 16.07
C LYS A 236 -14.37 6.90 14.89
N LYS A 237 -13.80 6.76 13.68
CA LYS A 237 -14.54 6.33 12.48
C LYS A 237 -14.91 4.84 12.53
N TYR A 238 -14.08 4.00 13.15
CA TYR A 238 -14.34 2.56 13.33
C TYR A 238 -14.13 2.19 14.80
N PRO A 239 -15.17 2.31 15.65
CA PRO A 239 -15.07 2.04 17.09
C PRO A 239 -15.03 0.55 17.44
N GLN A 240 -15.24 -0.34 16.47
CA GLN A 240 -15.36 -1.77 16.74
C GLN A 240 -14.00 -2.36 17.16
N PRO A 241 -13.92 -3.03 18.31
CA PRO A 241 -12.77 -3.85 18.64
C PRO A 241 -12.64 -4.96 17.58
N PRO A 242 -11.41 -5.37 17.23
CA PRO A 242 -11.25 -6.49 16.31
C PRO A 242 -12.03 -7.70 16.85
N PRO A 243 -12.82 -8.39 16.01
CA PRO A 243 -13.51 -9.59 16.46
C PRO A 243 -12.49 -10.59 17.03
N PRO A 244 -12.87 -11.35 18.07
CA PRO A 244 -12.01 -12.39 18.61
C PRO A 244 -11.62 -13.35 17.49
N ILE A 245 -10.35 -13.74 17.46
CA ILE A 245 -9.83 -14.70 16.49
C ILE A 245 -10.42 -16.06 16.88
N THR A 246 -11.63 -16.36 16.40
CA THR A 246 -12.15 -17.72 16.39
C THR A 246 -11.46 -18.42 15.22
N LEU A 247 -10.39 -19.12 15.55
CA LEU A 247 -9.64 -20.00 14.66
C LEU A 247 -10.59 -20.97 13.97
N SER A 248 -10.67 -20.88 12.65
CA SER A 248 -10.73 -22.06 11.79
C SER A 248 -9.77 -21.77 10.65
N HIS A 249 -8.65 -22.50 10.65
CA HIS A 249 -7.58 -22.34 9.69
C HIS A 249 -8.12 -22.79 8.32
N PRO A 250 -7.84 -22.12 7.19
CA PRO A 250 -8.33 -22.54 5.87
C PRO A 250 -7.93 -23.98 5.48
N ALA A 251 -6.88 -24.52 6.12
CA ALA A 251 -6.43 -25.89 5.94
C ALA A 251 -7.38 -26.95 6.55
N GLU A 252 -8.17 -26.59 7.57
CA GLU A 252 -9.11 -27.53 8.22
C GLU A 252 -10.40 -27.71 7.40
N ARG A 253 -10.76 -26.73 6.56
CA ARG A 253 -11.96 -26.81 5.70
C ARG A 253 -11.82 -27.79 4.53
N ALA A 254 -10.59 -28.19 4.19
CA ALA A 254 -10.33 -29.11 3.09
C ALA A 254 -10.43 -30.59 3.49
N GLN A 255 -10.57 -30.90 4.79
CA GLN A 255 -10.63 -32.29 5.26
C GLN A 255 -12.06 -32.80 5.48
N ASP A 256 -13.08 -31.94 5.45
CA ASP A 256 -14.47 -32.29 5.75
C ASP A 256 -15.37 -32.49 4.51
N ILE A 257 -14.79 -32.59 3.30
CA ILE A 257 -15.52 -32.88 2.05
C ILE A 257 -14.99 -34.17 1.40
N SER A 258 -14.61 -35.16 2.21
CA SER A 258 -14.08 -36.44 1.71
C SER A 258 -14.80 -37.69 2.25
N SER A 259 -16.08 -37.57 2.56
CA SER A 259 -16.94 -38.74 2.78
C SER A 259 -18.37 -38.37 2.42
N ASP A 260 -18.72 -38.47 1.13
CA ASP A 260 -20.06 -38.77 0.61
C ASP A 260 -20.07 -38.49 -0.89
N ILE A 261 -19.53 -39.43 -1.68
CA ILE A 261 -19.86 -39.56 -3.09
C ILE A 261 -20.26 -41.01 -3.31
N GLU A 262 -21.57 -41.24 -3.41
CA GLU A 262 -22.16 -42.45 -3.97
C GLU A 262 -21.68 -42.68 -5.42
N PRO A 263 -21.44 -43.93 -5.85
CA PRO A 263 -21.07 -44.21 -7.23
C PRO A 263 -22.31 -44.17 -8.14
N LEU A 264 -22.33 -43.25 -9.10
CA LEU A 264 -23.28 -43.26 -10.20
C LEU A 264 -22.91 -44.32 -11.26
N PRO A 265 -23.91 -44.92 -11.94
CA PRO A 265 -23.71 -46.09 -12.79
C PRO A 265 -23.10 -45.75 -14.15
N GLU A 266 -22.36 -46.73 -14.67
CA GLU A 266 -21.75 -46.76 -16.00
C GLU A 266 -22.79 -46.58 -17.12
N GLY A 267 -22.44 -45.77 -18.12
CA GLY A 267 -23.06 -45.80 -19.45
C GLY A 267 -23.55 -44.45 -19.94
N PHE A 268 -22.64 -43.61 -20.44
CA PHE A 268 -23.00 -42.58 -21.42
C PHE A 268 -21.91 -42.47 -22.49
N GLU A 269 -22.34 -42.71 -23.73
CA GLU A 269 -21.53 -42.66 -24.95
C GLU A 269 -20.95 -41.27 -25.19
N ILE A 270 -19.70 -41.24 -25.65
CA ILE A 270 -18.97 -40.04 -26.04
C ILE A 270 -19.50 -39.55 -27.40
N ILE A 271 -20.36 -38.54 -27.39
CA ILE A 271 -20.69 -37.76 -28.59
C ILE A 271 -19.61 -36.69 -28.79
N VAL A 272 -18.77 -36.89 -29.80
CA VAL A 272 -17.74 -35.94 -30.23
C VAL A 272 -18.38 -34.78 -31.01
N PRO A 273 -18.19 -33.50 -30.62
CA PRO A 273 -18.67 -32.38 -31.43
C PRO A 273 -17.76 -32.19 -32.66
N ARG A 274 -18.33 -32.39 -33.86
CA ARG A 274 -17.71 -32.01 -35.14
C ARG A 274 -17.49 -30.50 -35.21
N LYS A 275 -16.27 -30.12 -35.58
CA LYS A 275 -15.84 -28.75 -35.92
C LYS A 275 -16.78 -28.11 -36.95
N ALA A 276 -17.33 -26.94 -36.62
CA ALA A 276 -17.99 -26.07 -37.59
C ALA A 276 -16.94 -25.36 -38.45
N ARG A 277 -17.08 -25.51 -39.77
CA ARG A 277 -16.31 -24.88 -40.85
C ARG A 277 -16.81 -23.44 -41.05
N PRO A 278 -15.95 -22.43 -41.33
CA PRO A 278 -16.44 -21.10 -41.69
C PRO A 278 -16.97 -21.08 -43.12
N ALA A 279 -18.16 -20.51 -43.33
CA ALA A 279 -18.73 -20.25 -44.64
C ALA A 279 -18.06 -19.03 -45.28
N LEU A 280 -17.43 -19.25 -46.42
CA LEU A 280 -16.96 -18.22 -47.36
C LEU A 280 -18.18 -17.51 -47.98
N ARG A 281 -18.17 -16.16 -47.94
CA ARG A 281 -19.06 -15.32 -48.74
C ARG A 281 -18.61 -15.31 -50.21
N PRO A 282 -19.52 -15.36 -51.19
CA PRO A 282 -19.17 -15.04 -52.57
C PRO A 282 -19.30 -13.53 -52.85
N GLU A 283 -18.36 -13.03 -53.65
CA GLU A 283 -18.35 -11.68 -54.24
C GLU A 283 -19.48 -11.50 -55.28
N PRO A 284 -20.00 -10.28 -55.48
CA PRO A 284 -20.94 -9.99 -56.55
C PRO A 284 -20.22 -9.76 -57.88
N GLY A 285 -20.57 -10.56 -58.89
CA GLY A 285 -20.12 -10.40 -60.26
C GLY A 285 -20.73 -9.17 -60.94
N SER A 286 -19.88 -8.42 -61.61
CA SER A 286 -20.20 -7.43 -62.63
C SER A 286 -20.57 -8.13 -63.95
N HIS A 287 -21.75 -7.83 -64.49
CA HIS A 287 -22.10 -8.07 -65.88
C HIS A 287 -22.24 -6.73 -66.61
N HIS A 288 -21.59 -6.67 -67.78
CA HIS A 288 -21.86 -5.93 -69.02
C HIS A 288 -22.49 -4.53 -68.98
#